data_AF-A0A832GFE0-F1
#
_entry.id   AF-A0A832GFE0-F1
#
_cell.length_a   1.000
_cell.length_b   1.000
_cell.length_c   1.000
_cell.angle_alpha   90.00
_cell.angle_beta   90.00
_cell.angle_gamma   90.00
#
_symmetry.space_group_name_H-M   'P 1'
#
loop_
_entity.id
_entity.type
_entity.pdbx_description
1 polymer ?
#
loop_
_entity_poly.entity_id
_entity_poly.type
_entity_poly.pdbx_seq_one_letter_code
_entity_poly.pdbx_strand_id
1 'polypeptide(L)'
;EVEVEFGATRLVLKPASPGTGVVAGSSVRALLEAAGVTDVLAKLIGSRNPINAAWATMEAFRQLRTPEEIAHVVVEELRGAATGREIVQALDGSVMGPTYRAGALRERALAQLRRLEAEHSNTSIGFELLGPPRLTKLLYEAAILRAIAGSIRAVADATADALAHQAEYFIATNAEFRSTVLSVGLPILLSDGRRYLRGATVLVPSPTATDRALSAANIERWCSDGWIDLRTTNWQTWITRCRTLMERCSRDTADTSSRAEFTAEYWEQFETINEGKLAAYILYAEEGGGRTKR
;
A
#
# COMPACT_ATOMS: atom_id res chain seq x y z
N GLU A 1 -17.64 -2.25 32.30
CA GLU A 1 -18.89 -2.45 31.52
C GLU A 1 -18.48 -2.92 30.14
N VAL A 2 -19.18 -3.90 29.58
CA VAL A 2 -18.89 -4.45 28.24
C VAL A 2 -20.18 -4.48 27.45
N GLU A 3 -20.14 -3.93 26.23
CA GLU A 3 -21.25 -3.97 25.27
C GLU A 3 -20.81 -4.70 24.01
N VAL A 4 -21.59 -5.67 23.56
CA VAL A 4 -21.27 -6.49 22.38
C VAL A 4 -22.49 -6.63 21.49
N GLU A 5 -22.28 -6.55 20.19
CA GLU A 5 -23.29 -6.82 19.17
C GLU A 5 -22.93 -8.10 18.39
N PHE A 6 -23.88 -9.03 18.27
CA PHE A 6 -23.75 -10.22 17.45
C PHE A 6 -25.03 -10.46 16.64
N GLY A 7 -24.93 -10.31 15.32
CA GLY A 7 -26.11 -10.27 14.44
C GLY A 7 -27.06 -9.14 14.86
N ALA A 8 -28.34 -9.48 15.09
CA ALA A 8 -29.35 -8.51 15.56
C ALA A 8 -29.49 -8.44 17.10
N THR A 9 -28.56 -9.05 17.86
CA THR A 9 -28.60 -9.12 19.32
C THR A 9 -27.52 -8.24 19.92
N ARG A 10 -27.89 -7.32 20.82
CA ARG A 10 -26.94 -6.51 21.59
C ARG A 10 -26.98 -6.92 23.06
N LEU A 11 -25.83 -7.30 23.61
CA LEU A 11 -25.65 -7.68 25.00
C LEU A 11 -24.89 -6.59 25.74
N VAL A 12 -25.39 -6.20 26.91
CA VAL A 12 -24.71 -5.31 27.85
C VAL A 12 -24.46 -6.05 29.14
N LEU A 13 -23.21 -6.10 29.59
CA LEU A 13 -22.77 -6.64 30.87
C LEU A 13 -22.23 -5.54 31.77
N LYS A 14 -22.77 -5.43 32.98
CA LYS A 14 -22.31 -4.50 34.02
C LYS A 14 -21.98 -5.26 35.30
N PRO A 15 -20.88 -4.89 35.99
CA PRO A 15 -20.59 -5.44 37.31
C PRO A 15 -21.72 -5.07 38.28
N ALA A 16 -22.06 -5.99 39.18
CA ALA A 16 -23.02 -5.74 40.24
C ALA A 16 -22.32 -5.66 41.61
N SER A 17 -23.00 -5.09 42.60
CA SER A 17 -22.51 -5.11 43.98
C SER A 17 -22.45 -6.54 44.53
N PRO A 18 -21.53 -6.87 45.45
CA PRO A 18 -21.44 -8.22 46.01
C PRO A 18 -22.76 -8.69 46.64
N GLY A 19 -23.15 -9.93 46.35
CA GLY A 19 -24.40 -10.52 46.83
C GLY A 19 -25.64 -10.21 45.97
N THR A 20 -25.47 -9.55 44.82
CA THR A 20 -26.56 -9.32 43.85
C THR A 20 -26.91 -10.60 43.08
N GLY A 21 -25.94 -11.51 42.89
CA GLY A 21 -26.13 -12.70 42.08
C GLY A 21 -26.10 -12.42 40.57
N VAL A 22 -26.43 -13.44 39.76
CA VAL A 22 -26.43 -13.37 38.29
C VAL A 22 -27.81 -12.96 37.77
N VAL A 23 -27.97 -11.67 37.46
CA VAL A 23 -29.20 -11.12 36.88
C VAL A 23 -29.06 -11.05 35.37
N ALA A 24 -29.46 -12.13 34.71
CA ALA A 24 -29.33 -12.29 33.26
C ALA A 24 -30.49 -13.10 32.65
N GLY A 25 -30.70 -12.97 31.34
CA GLY A 25 -31.59 -13.86 30.59
C GLY A 25 -31.08 -15.30 30.58
N SER A 26 -31.95 -16.30 30.42
CA SER A 26 -31.65 -17.73 30.64
C SER A 26 -30.36 -18.23 29.97
N SER A 27 -30.18 -17.95 28.68
CA SER A 27 -28.98 -18.40 27.92
C SER A 27 -27.69 -17.72 28.40
N VAL A 28 -27.75 -16.43 28.73
CA VAL A 28 -26.60 -15.66 29.20
C VAL A 28 -26.26 -16.04 30.64
N ARG A 29 -27.28 -16.25 31.48
CA ARG A 29 -27.14 -16.71 32.87
C ARG A 29 -26.39 -18.03 32.95
N ALA A 30 -26.81 -19.03 32.17
CA ALA A 30 -26.19 -20.35 32.20
C ALA A 30 -24.68 -20.29 31.89
N LEU A 31 -24.27 -19.43 30.95
CA LEU A 31 -22.86 -19.23 30.61
C LEU A 31 -22.10 -18.46 31.71
N LEU A 32 -22.71 -17.43 32.30
CA LEU A 32 -22.12 -16.65 33.39
C LEU A 32 -21.89 -17.50 34.65
N GLU A 33 -22.88 -18.33 35.01
CA GLU A 33 -22.77 -19.26 36.12
C GLU A 33 -21.71 -20.34 35.85
N ALA A 34 -21.68 -20.89 34.63
CA ALA A 34 -20.65 -21.85 34.24
C ALA A 34 -19.23 -21.25 34.26
N ALA A 35 -19.10 -19.96 33.96
CA ALA A 35 -17.85 -19.21 34.06
C ALA A 35 -17.49 -18.81 35.51
N GLY A 36 -18.34 -19.12 36.50
CA GLY A 36 -18.11 -18.80 37.91
C GLY A 36 -18.35 -17.34 38.27
N VAL A 37 -19.07 -16.58 37.44
CA VAL A 37 -19.42 -15.19 37.73
C VAL A 37 -20.47 -15.15 38.84
N THR A 38 -20.18 -14.46 39.93
CA THR A 38 -21.08 -14.38 41.08
C THR A 38 -22.07 -13.23 40.98
N ASP A 39 -21.61 -12.04 40.59
CA ASP A 39 -22.39 -10.80 40.69
C ASP A 39 -22.31 -9.99 39.41
N VAL A 40 -23.40 -10.00 38.63
CA VAL A 40 -23.43 -9.32 37.32
C VAL A 40 -24.86 -8.99 36.89
N LEU A 41 -25.00 -7.84 36.24
CA LEU A 41 -26.22 -7.43 35.55
C LEU A 41 -26.02 -7.59 34.04
N ALA A 42 -26.88 -8.35 33.39
CA ALA A 42 -26.87 -8.56 31.95
C ALA A 42 -28.21 -8.18 31.31
N LYS A 43 -28.16 -7.41 30.23
CA LYS A 43 -29.36 -7.04 29.45
C LYS A 43 -29.15 -7.30 27.97
N LEU A 44 -30.10 -8.04 27.39
CA LEU A 44 -30.22 -8.18 25.94
C LEU A 44 -31.14 -7.07 25.40
N ILE A 45 -30.67 -6.37 24.38
CA ILE A 45 -31.35 -5.30 23.66
C ILE A 45 -31.52 -5.74 22.20
N GLY A 46 -32.72 -5.57 21.65
CA GLY A 46 -33.05 -6.03 20.30
C GLY A 46 -33.49 -7.50 20.26
N SER A 47 -32.88 -8.30 19.39
CA SER A 47 -33.21 -9.73 19.26
C SER A 47 -32.81 -10.52 20.51
N ARG A 48 -33.64 -11.51 20.87
CA ARG A 48 -33.43 -12.39 22.04
C ARG A 48 -33.20 -13.84 21.64
N ASN A 49 -32.69 -14.08 20.42
CA ASN A 49 -32.38 -15.42 19.95
C ASN A 49 -31.32 -16.06 20.87
N PRO A 50 -31.59 -17.22 21.51
CA PRO A 50 -30.67 -17.89 22.43
C PRO A 50 -29.27 -18.15 21.86
N ILE A 51 -29.17 -18.49 20.57
CA ILE A 51 -27.90 -18.79 19.91
C ILE A 51 -27.07 -17.51 19.79
N ASN A 52 -27.67 -16.42 19.31
CA ASN A 52 -26.96 -15.15 19.17
C ASN A 52 -26.62 -14.54 20.52
N ALA A 53 -27.48 -14.73 21.53
CA ALA A 53 -27.20 -14.31 22.91
C ALA A 53 -26.01 -15.09 23.49
N ALA A 54 -25.91 -16.39 23.23
CA ALA A 54 -24.76 -17.20 23.66
C ALA A 54 -23.46 -16.74 22.97
N TRP A 55 -23.48 -16.52 21.65
CA TRP A 55 -22.32 -16.00 20.92
C TRP A 55 -21.91 -14.60 21.39
N ALA A 56 -22.86 -13.69 21.60
CA ALA A 56 -22.60 -12.38 22.17
C ALA A 56 -21.98 -12.46 23.57
N THR A 57 -22.38 -13.45 24.38
CA THR A 57 -21.81 -13.68 25.72
C THR A 57 -20.38 -14.19 25.64
N MET A 58 -20.10 -15.14 24.75
CA MET A 58 -18.74 -15.65 24.54
C MET A 58 -17.80 -14.55 24.06
N GLU A 59 -18.27 -13.69 23.16
CA GLU A 59 -17.50 -12.55 22.68
C GLU A 59 -17.27 -11.51 23.79
N ALA A 60 -18.28 -11.24 24.62
CA ALA A 60 -18.13 -10.36 25.77
C ALA A 60 -17.05 -10.84 26.76
N PHE A 61 -16.92 -12.15 26.99
CA PHE A 61 -15.83 -12.69 27.81
C PHE A 61 -14.46 -12.44 27.22
N ARG A 62 -14.29 -12.49 25.89
CA ARG A 62 -13.01 -12.24 25.21
C ARG A 62 -12.56 -10.79 25.34
N GLN A 63 -13.49 -9.87 25.55
CA GLN A 63 -13.24 -8.43 25.66
C GLN A 63 -12.98 -7.96 27.10
N LEU A 64 -13.23 -8.81 28.11
CA LEU A 64 -12.90 -8.49 29.50
C LEU A 64 -11.39 -8.30 29.66
N ARG A 65 -11.01 -7.26 30.38
CA ARG A 65 -9.62 -6.93 30.72
C ARG A 65 -9.57 -6.50 32.17
N THR A 66 -8.51 -6.88 32.88
CA THR A 66 -8.29 -6.40 34.25
C THR A 66 -7.58 -5.04 34.24
N PRO A 67 -7.75 -4.21 35.28
CA PRO A 67 -7.02 -2.95 35.40
C PRO A 67 -5.51 -3.13 35.32
N GLU A 68 -4.97 -4.22 35.86
CA GLU A 68 -3.54 -4.54 35.86
C GLU A 68 -3.04 -4.86 34.44
N GLU A 69 -3.81 -5.61 33.65
CA GLU A 69 -3.49 -5.88 32.24
C GLU A 69 -3.50 -4.62 31.38
N ILE A 70 -4.37 -3.67 31.70
CA ILE A 70 -4.44 -2.36 31.03
C ILE A 70 -3.22 -1.53 31.43
N ALA A 71 -2.94 -1.43 32.74
CA ALA A 71 -1.81 -0.66 33.25
C ALA A 71 -0.47 -1.17 32.72
N HIS A 72 -0.28 -2.49 32.68
CA HIS A 72 0.94 -3.11 32.15
C HIS A 72 1.16 -2.72 30.68
N VAL A 73 0.13 -2.83 29.83
CA VAL A 73 0.23 -2.45 28.42
C VAL A 73 0.51 -0.96 28.25
N VAL A 74 -0.18 -0.09 29.00
CA VAL A 74 0.07 1.36 28.90
C VAL A 74 1.52 1.72 29.26
N VAL A 75 2.11 1.06 30.26
CA VAL A 75 3.51 1.28 30.65
C VAL A 75 4.49 0.82 29.56
N GLU A 76 4.23 -0.33 28.92
CA GLU A 76 5.05 -0.84 27.82
C GLU A 76 4.97 0.08 26.58
N GLU A 77 3.78 0.55 26.22
CA GLU A 77 3.57 1.49 25.11
C GLU A 77 4.29 2.83 25.33
N LEU A 78 4.19 3.41 26.53
CA LEU A 78 4.90 4.66 26.86
C LEU A 78 6.42 4.52 26.81
N ARG A 79 6.94 3.30 26.93
CA ARG A 79 8.35 2.96 26.83
C ARG A 79 8.78 2.56 25.41
N GLY A 80 7.85 2.54 24.45
CA GLY A 80 8.11 2.17 23.06
C GLY A 80 8.32 0.67 22.85
N ALA A 81 7.85 -0.18 23.76
CA ALA A 81 7.87 -1.63 23.61
C ALA A 81 6.62 -2.08 22.82
N ALA A 82 6.81 -2.91 21.80
CA ALA A 82 5.71 -3.37 20.95
C ALA A 82 4.87 -4.43 21.68
N THR A 83 3.70 -4.05 22.21
CA THR A 83 2.80 -5.00 22.90
C THR A 83 1.98 -5.85 21.94
N GLY A 84 2.09 -5.57 20.63
CA GLY A 84 1.35 -6.23 19.56
C GLY A 84 -0.12 -5.77 19.49
N ARG A 85 -0.59 -4.97 20.45
CA ARG A 85 -1.94 -4.41 20.45
C ARG A 85 -2.06 -3.23 19.50
N GLU A 86 -1.00 -2.47 19.24
CA GLU A 86 -0.96 -1.45 18.19
C GLU A 86 -1.11 -2.11 16.82
N ILE A 87 -0.46 -3.26 16.61
CA ILE A 87 -0.59 -4.05 15.38
C ILE A 87 -2.01 -4.59 15.24
N VAL A 88 -2.61 -5.11 16.32
CA VAL A 88 -3.98 -5.63 16.30
C VAL A 88 -5.03 -4.52 16.19
N GLN A 89 -4.86 -3.34 16.81
CA GLN A 89 -5.75 -2.18 16.61
C GLN A 89 -5.57 -1.55 15.23
N ALA A 90 -4.34 -1.51 14.70
CA ALA A 90 -4.09 -1.15 13.31
C ALA A 90 -4.74 -2.16 12.36
N LEU A 91 -4.69 -3.46 12.69
CA LEU A 91 -5.39 -4.52 11.97
C LEU A 91 -6.90 -4.39 12.11
N ASP A 92 -7.47 -4.13 13.28
CA ASP A 92 -8.91 -4.03 13.51
C ASP A 92 -9.49 -2.76 12.84
N GLY A 93 -8.74 -1.65 12.92
CA GLY A 93 -8.97 -0.44 12.12
C GLY A 93 -8.83 -0.67 10.61
N SER A 94 -8.11 -1.72 10.19
CA SER A 94 -8.00 -2.16 8.79
C SER A 94 -9.05 -3.22 8.38
N VAL A 95 -9.71 -3.88 9.35
CA VAL A 95 -10.62 -5.03 9.12
C VAL A 95 -12.09 -4.59 9.08
N MET A 96 -12.47 -3.46 9.70
CA MET A 96 -13.79 -2.84 9.50
C MET A 96 -13.91 -2.18 8.10
N GLY A 97 -14.43 -2.93 7.13
CA GLY A 97 -14.91 -2.44 5.81
C GLY A 97 -13.81 -1.90 4.86
N PRO A 98 -13.28 -2.70 3.91
CA PRO A 98 -11.92 -2.48 3.37
C PRO A 98 -11.69 -1.28 2.44
N THR A 99 -12.70 -0.71 1.80
CA THR A 99 -12.45 0.14 0.61
C THR A 99 -12.61 1.64 0.86
N TYR A 100 -13.54 2.06 1.72
CA TYR A 100 -13.87 3.49 1.82
C TYR A 100 -12.97 4.26 2.81
N ARG A 101 -12.74 3.73 4.02
CA ARG A 101 -11.90 4.41 5.02
C ARG A 101 -10.40 4.27 4.73
N ALA A 102 -9.96 3.12 4.21
CA ALA A 102 -8.59 2.99 3.70
C ALA A 102 -8.35 3.96 2.54
N GLY A 103 -9.35 4.13 1.66
CA GLY A 103 -9.37 5.16 0.63
C GLY A 103 -9.24 6.57 1.21
N ALA A 104 -10.03 6.94 2.21
CA ALA A 104 -10.01 8.27 2.83
C ALA A 104 -8.73 8.56 3.64
N LEU A 105 -8.20 7.57 4.38
CA LEU A 105 -6.93 7.71 5.10
C LEU A 105 -5.76 7.80 4.12
N ARG A 106 -5.77 6.98 3.06
CA ARG A 106 -4.80 7.06 1.97
C ARG A 106 -4.90 8.41 1.27
N GLU A 107 -6.10 8.89 0.97
CA GLU A 107 -6.30 10.19 0.32
C GLU A 107 -5.75 11.31 1.20
N ARG A 108 -6.05 11.32 2.50
CA ARG A 108 -5.52 12.32 3.44
C ARG A 108 -4.00 12.25 3.56
N ALA A 109 -3.43 11.04 3.61
CA ALA A 109 -1.98 10.85 3.63
C ALA A 109 -1.33 11.32 2.32
N LEU A 110 -1.91 10.99 1.16
CA LEU A 110 -1.46 11.44 -0.15
C LEU A 110 -1.61 12.96 -0.31
N ALA A 111 -2.67 13.56 0.21
CA ALA A 111 -2.87 15.01 0.19
C ALA A 111 -1.81 15.72 1.03
N GLN A 112 -1.51 15.20 2.22
CA GLN A 112 -0.42 15.73 3.06
C GLN A 112 0.94 15.55 2.40
N LEU A 113 1.18 14.39 1.76
CA LEU A 113 2.40 14.13 1.01
C LEU A 113 2.57 15.13 -0.14
N ARG A 114 1.56 15.29 -0.99
CA ARG A 114 1.56 16.28 -2.09
C ARG A 114 1.77 17.71 -1.60
N ARG A 115 1.20 18.06 -0.46
CA ARG A 115 1.42 19.37 0.18
C ARG A 115 2.88 19.55 0.56
N LEU A 116 3.49 18.55 1.22
CA LEU A 116 4.90 18.58 1.58
C LEU A 116 5.82 18.59 0.35
N GLU A 117 5.48 17.85 -0.70
CA GLU A 117 6.19 17.88 -1.99
C GLU A 117 6.19 19.29 -2.60
N ALA A 118 5.02 19.96 -2.59
CA ALA A 118 4.89 21.33 -3.08
C ALA A 118 5.65 22.34 -2.20
N GLU A 119 5.62 22.18 -0.87
CA GLU A 119 6.33 23.05 0.08
C GLU A 119 7.86 22.90 -0.04
N HIS A 120 8.36 21.70 -0.27
CA HIS A 120 9.80 21.41 -0.32
C HIS A 120 10.38 21.29 -1.74
N SER A 121 9.54 21.46 -2.78
CA SER A 121 9.93 21.22 -4.19
C SER A 121 10.60 19.86 -4.41
N ASN A 122 10.24 18.86 -3.58
CA ASN A 122 10.82 17.52 -3.61
C ASN A 122 9.77 16.53 -4.12
N THR A 123 10.20 15.53 -4.88
CA THR A 123 9.32 14.45 -5.33
C THR A 123 9.50 13.24 -4.43
N SER A 124 8.44 12.82 -3.73
CA SER A 124 8.44 11.61 -2.95
C SER A 124 8.21 10.40 -3.85
N ILE A 125 9.30 9.88 -4.41
CA ILE A 125 9.30 8.60 -5.12
C ILE A 125 9.45 7.48 -4.09
N GLY A 126 8.67 6.40 -4.25
CA GLY A 126 8.65 5.29 -3.29
C GLY A 126 10.05 4.74 -3.01
N PHE A 127 10.38 4.57 -1.73
CA PHE A 127 11.61 3.91 -1.28
C PHE A 127 11.39 2.41 -1.15
N GLU A 128 12.45 1.66 -1.44
CA GLU A 128 12.44 0.21 -1.49
C GLU A 128 12.60 -0.41 -0.09
N LEU A 129 11.58 -0.26 0.76
CA LEU A 129 11.54 -0.91 2.09
C LEU A 129 10.79 -2.25 2.07
N LEU A 130 9.90 -2.49 1.09
CA LEU A 130 8.95 -3.62 1.09
C LEU A 130 8.62 -4.21 -0.31
N GLY A 131 9.33 -3.83 -1.38
CA GLY A 131 9.02 -4.22 -2.76
C GLY A 131 10.25 -4.59 -3.61
N PRO A 132 10.08 -5.23 -4.78
CA PRO A 132 11.19 -5.65 -5.64
C PRO A 132 11.87 -4.45 -6.34
N PRO A 133 13.18 -4.53 -6.69
CA PRO A 133 13.91 -3.44 -7.36
C PRO A 133 13.26 -2.97 -8.67
N ARG A 134 12.54 -3.88 -9.33
CA ARG A 134 11.76 -3.63 -10.53
C ARG A 134 10.72 -2.52 -10.32
N LEU A 135 9.99 -2.56 -9.21
CA LEU A 135 8.97 -1.55 -8.91
C LEU A 135 9.62 -0.18 -8.76
N THR A 136 10.68 -0.09 -7.97
CA THR A 136 11.40 1.16 -7.73
C THR A 136 11.93 1.75 -9.03
N LYS A 137 12.53 0.94 -9.93
CA LYS A 137 13.01 1.45 -11.22
C LYS A 137 11.89 2.02 -12.08
N LEU A 138 10.72 1.37 -12.10
CA LEU A 138 9.57 1.84 -12.87
C LEU A 138 9.03 3.16 -12.33
N LEU A 139 9.03 3.34 -11.01
CA LEU A 139 8.64 4.61 -10.38
C LEU A 139 9.60 5.74 -10.77
N TYR A 140 10.92 5.51 -10.71
CA TYR A 140 11.90 6.52 -11.08
C TYR A 140 11.93 6.81 -12.58
N GLU A 141 11.78 5.81 -13.45
CA GLU A 141 11.68 6.03 -14.89
C GLU A 141 10.40 6.81 -15.26
N ALA A 142 9.27 6.50 -14.62
CA ALA A 142 8.04 7.29 -14.78
C ALA A 142 8.20 8.73 -14.26
N ALA A 143 8.94 8.94 -13.16
CA ALA A 143 9.22 10.27 -12.65
C ALA A 143 10.10 11.09 -13.61
N ILE A 144 11.09 10.46 -14.26
CA ILE A 144 11.88 11.08 -15.32
C ILE A 144 10.95 11.52 -16.47
N LEU A 145 10.07 10.63 -16.94
CA LEU A 145 9.09 10.95 -17.99
C LEU A 145 8.17 12.11 -17.59
N ARG A 146 7.71 12.15 -16.34
CA ARG A 146 6.93 13.28 -15.83
C ARG A 146 7.71 14.58 -15.88
N ALA A 147 8.99 14.56 -15.49
CA ALA A 147 9.83 15.75 -15.49
C ALA A 147 10.13 16.27 -16.91
N ILE A 148 10.34 15.37 -17.88
CA ILE A 148 10.77 15.77 -19.24
C ILE A 148 9.62 15.96 -20.24
N ALA A 149 8.51 15.22 -20.08
CA ALA A 149 7.37 15.23 -21.02
C ALA A 149 6.07 15.73 -20.39
N GLY A 150 5.90 15.65 -19.07
CA GLY A 150 4.74 16.17 -18.34
C GLY A 150 3.49 15.28 -18.36
N SER A 151 3.16 14.67 -19.51
CA SER A 151 1.92 13.90 -19.68
C SER A 151 2.12 12.57 -20.42
N ILE A 152 1.21 11.61 -20.18
CA ILE A 152 1.21 10.31 -20.88
C ILE A 152 1.05 10.52 -22.40
N ARG A 153 0.22 11.48 -22.81
CA ARG A 153 0.04 11.85 -24.22
C ARG A 153 1.33 12.37 -24.84
N ALA A 154 2.03 13.28 -24.16
CA ALA A 154 3.30 13.82 -24.65
C ALA A 154 4.37 12.73 -24.80
N VAL A 155 4.41 11.76 -23.87
CA VAL A 155 5.27 10.58 -24.02
C VAL A 155 4.87 9.76 -25.24
N ALA A 156 3.58 9.48 -25.44
CA ALA A 156 3.10 8.70 -26.58
C ALA A 156 3.39 9.35 -27.94
N ASP A 157 3.45 10.68 -28.01
CA ASP A 157 3.73 11.46 -29.24
C ASP A 157 5.23 11.75 -29.45
N ALA A 158 6.07 11.56 -28.42
CA ALA A 158 7.50 11.81 -28.50
C ALA A 158 8.27 10.75 -29.32
N THR A 159 9.51 11.07 -29.67
CA THR A 159 10.47 10.10 -30.22
C THR A 159 11.36 9.55 -29.10
N ALA A 160 11.70 8.27 -29.20
CA ALA A 160 12.53 7.61 -28.19
C ALA A 160 13.92 8.28 -28.03
N ASP A 161 14.50 8.76 -29.13
CA ASP A 161 15.78 9.48 -29.09
C ASP A 161 15.66 10.83 -28.38
N ALA A 162 14.58 11.59 -28.60
CA ALA A 162 14.37 12.85 -27.90
C ALA A 162 14.23 12.62 -26.38
N LEU A 163 13.46 11.60 -25.98
CA LEU A 163 13.33 11.22 -24.57
C LEU A 163 14.67 10.77 -23.97
N ALA A 164 15.48 10.00 -24.71
CA ALA A 164 16.81 9.58 -24.26
C ALA A 164 17.72 10.78 -23.96
N HIS A 165 17.81 11.74 -24.88
CA HIS A 165 18.63 12.93 -24.72
C HIS A 165 18.13 13.81 -23.56
N GLN A 166 16.82 14.03 -23.46
CA GLN A 166 16.22 14.82 -22.39
C GLN A 166 16.39 14.15 -21.02
N ALA A 167 16.24 12.83 -20.94
CA ALA A 167 16.44 12.07 -19.71
C ALA A 167 17.90 12.13 -19.24
N GLU A 168 18.87 11.95 -20.14
CA GLU A 168 20.29 12.08 -19.78
C GLU A 168 20.63 13.50 -19.33
N TYR A 169 20.12 14.52 -20.01
CA TYR A 169 20.27 15.92 -19.60
C TYR A 169 19.66 16.19 -18.22
N PHE A 170 18.45 15.67 -17.96
CA PHE A 170 17.78 15.76 -16.67
C PHE A 170 18.62 15.11 -15.56
N ILE A 171 19.11 13.89 -15.77
CA ILE A 171 19.97 13.21 -14.80
C ILE A 171 21.29 13.95 -14.58
N ALA A 172 21.87 14.57 -15.61
CA ALA A 172 23.11 15.34 -15.48
C ALA A 172 22.91 16.63 -14.66
N THR A 173 21.81 17.35 -14.89
CA THR A 173 21.55 18.66 -14.28
C THR A 173 20.89 18.57 -12.90
N ASN A 174 20.10 17.54 -12.63
CA ASN A 174 19.41 17.36 -11.35
C ASN A 174 20.24 16.47 -10.39
N ALA A 175 21.13 17.11 -9.64
CA ALA A 175 22.02 16.43 -8.70
C ALA A 175 21.27 15.75 -7.55
N GLU A 176 20.19 16.36 -7.05
CA GLU A 176 19.39 15.81 -5.96
C GLU A 176 18.70 14.51 -6.38
N PHE A 177 17.96 14.52 -7.50
CA PHE A 177 17.30 13.34 -8.05
C PHE A 177 18.29 12.20 -8.28
N ARG A 178 19.41 12.52 -8.95
CA ARG A 178 20.49 11.56 -9.20
C ARG A 178 21.05 10.99 -7.89
N SER A 179 21.32 11.83 -6.90
CA SER A 179 21.84 11.40 -5.61
C SER A 179 20.87 10.46 -4.90
N THR A 180 19.56 10.75 -4.93
CA THR A 180 18.52 9.91 -4.33
C THR A 180 18.48 8.53 -4.98
N VAL A 181 18.38 8.44 -6.32
CA VAL A 181 18.38 7.17 -7.07
C VAL A 181 19.58 6.31 -6.70
N LEU A 182 20.77 6.91 -6.71
CA LEU A 182 22.02 6.21 -6.39
C LEU A 182 22.12 5.80 -4.92
N SER A 183 21.52 6.57 -4.00
CA SER A 183 21.49 6.26 -2.56
C SER A 183 20.54 5.12 -2.22
N VAL A 184 19.42 4.99 -2.95
CA VAL A 184 18.55 3.80 -2.87
C VAL A 184 19.30 2.56 -3.35
N GLY A 185 20.25 2.73 -4.28
CA GLY A 185 21.11 1.67 -4.79
C GLY A 185 20.70 1.17 -6.17
N LEU A 186 20.02 2.00 -6.95
CA LEU A 186 19.69 1.75 -8.36
C LEU A 186 20.75 2.39 -9.25
N PRO A 187 21.58 1.62 -9.98
CA PRO A 187 22.48 2.18 -10.97
C PRO A 187 21.69 2.79 -12.15
N ILE A 188 22.30 3.78 -12.80
CA ILE A 188 21.73 4.48 -13.96
C ILE A 188 22.61 4.22 -15.17
N LEU A 189 22.10 3.48 -16.16
CA LEU A 189 22.76 3.27 -17.45
C LEU A 189 22.50 4.46 -18.37
N LEU A 190 23.57 5.10 -18.88
CA LEU A 190 23.45 6.27 -19.76
C LEU A 190 22.99 5.86 -21.17
N SER A 191 22.56 6.84 -21.98
CA SER A 191 21.95 6.59 -23.29
C SER A 191 22.88 5.88 -24.28
N ASP A 192 24.20 6.00 -24.09
CA ASP A 192 25.21 5.30 -24.90
C ASP A 192 25.32 3.78 -24.62
N GLY A 193 24.67 3.29 -23.55
CA GLY A 193 24.67 1.89 -23.15
C GLY A 193 26.03 1.34 -22.68
N ARG A 194 27.02 2.21 -22.47
CA ARG A 194 28.39 1.83 -22.07
C ARG A 194 28.78 2.40 -20.72
N ARG A 195 28.35 3.63 -20.43
CA ARG A 195 28.61 4.32 -19.17
C ARG A 195 27.43 4.16 -18.24
N TYR A 196 27.70 4.01 -16.95
CA TYR A 196 26.67 4.01 -15.92
C TYR A 196 27.14 4.75 -14.68
N LEU A 197 26.19 5.24 -13.89
CA LEU A 197 26.41 5.85 -12.59
C LEU A 197 25.94 4.89 -11.50
N ARG A 198 26.68 4.80 -10.39
CA ARG A 198 26.30 3.97 -9.25
C ARG A 198 26.62 4.66 -7.92
N GLY A 199 25.81 4.39 -6.90
CA GLY A 199 26.12 4.73 -5.51
C GLY A 199 27.04 3.69 -4.86
N ALA A 200 27.30 3.86 -3.57
CA ALA A 200 28.07 2.89 -2.76
C ALA A 200 27.36 1.54 -2.69
N THR A 201 26.04 1.55 -2.58
CA THR A 201 25.16 0.39 -2.57
C THR A 201 24.63 0.12 -3.99
N VAL A 202 24.53 -1.16 -4.35
CA VAL A 202 23.91 -1.62 -5.60
C VAL A 202 23.00 -2.79 -5.26
N LEU A 203 21.71 -2.66 -5.58
CA LEU A 203 20.69 -3.68 -5.28
C LEU A 203 20.68 -4.83 -6.30
N VAL A 204 20.92 -4.48 -7.57
CA VAL A 204 20.94 -5.42 -8.69
C VAL A 204 22.28 -5.29 -9.43
N PRO A 205 23.07 -6.36 -9.59
CA PRO A 205 22.88 -7.68 -9.02
C PRO A 205 23.04 -7.67 -7.49
N SER A 206 22.36 -8.59 -6.80
CA SER A 206 22.50 -8.71 -5.35
C SER A 206 23.94 -9.12 -4.97
N PRO A 207 24.41 -8.84 -3.74
CA PRO A 207 25.76 -9.21 -3.32
C PRO A 207 26.08 -10.71 -3.46
N THR A 208 25.05 -11.56 -3.34
CA THR A 208 25.13 -13.02 -3.43
C THR A 208 24.92 -13.56 -4.84
N ALA A 209 24.66 -12.71 -5.83
CA ALA A 209 24.42 -13.14 -7.20
C ALA A 209 25.69 -13.70 -7.85
N THR A 210 25.53 -14.71 -8.70
CA THR A 210 26.64 -15.37 -9.41
C THR A 210 26.98 -14.70 -10.74
N ASP A 211 26.07 -13.88 -11.27
CA ASP A 211 26.15 -13.27 -12.59
C ASP A 211 26.78 -11.87 -12.59
N ARG A 212 27.64 -11.55 -11.61
CA ARG A 212 28.19 -10.20 -11.37
C ARG A 212 29.17 -9.68 -12.42
N ALA A 213 29.56 -10.50 -13.40
CA ALA A 213 30.45 -10.09 -14.47
C ALA A 213 29.77 -9.06 -15.38
N LEU A 214 30.47 -7.96 -15.72
CA LEU A 214 30.01 -6.97 -16.69
C LEU A 214 30.01 -7.58 -18.10
N SER A 215 28.87 -8.13 -18.49
CA SER A 215 28.61 -8.64 -19.83
C SER A 215 27.34 -7.99 -20.39
N ALA A 216 27.22 -7.90 -21.72
CA ALA A 216 26.02 -7.34 -22.35
C ALA A 216 24.73 -8.05 -21.89
N ALA A 217 24.78 -9.38 -21.78
CA ALA A 217 23.65 -10.19 -21.32
C ALA A 217 23.24 -9.87 -19.87
N ASN A 218 24.22 -9.66 -18.99
CA ASN A 218 23.95 -9.32 -17.60
C ASN A 218 23.43 -7.89 -17.47
N ILE A 219 23.95 -6.93 -18.24
CA ILE A 219 23.45 -5.55 -18.27
C ILE A 219 21.98 -5.53 -18.68
N GLU A 220 21.57 -6.29 -19.69
CA GLU A 220 20.15 -6.36 -20.07
C GLU A 220 19.28 -6.91 -18.93
N ARG A 221 19.74 -7.99 -18.28
CA ARG A 221 19.03 -8.57 -17.13
C ARG A 221 18.92 -7.57 -15.99
N TRP A 222 20.00 -6.88 -15.64
CA TRP A 222 19.99 -5.90 -14.55
C TRP A 222 19.16 -4.66 -14.88
N CYS A 223 19.12 -4.23 -16.14
CA CYS A 223 18.20 -3.19 -16.62
C CYS A 223 16.75 -3.66 -16.58
N SER A 224 16.48 -4.92 -16.86
CA SER A 224 15.17 -5.49 -16.58
C SER A 224 14.89 -5.43 -15.07
N ASP A 225 15.79 -5.90 -14.23
CA ASP A 225 15.46 -6.17 -12.83
C ASP A 225 15.47 -4.92 -11.91
N GLY A 226 16.26 -3.89 -12.21
CA GLY A 226 16.34 -2.73 -11.30
C GLY A 226 17.22 -1.55 -11.70
N TRP A 227 18.00 -1.60 -12.78
CA TRP A 227 18.74 -0.42 -13.24
C TRP A 227 17.80 0.56 -13.95
N ILE A 228 18.04 1.85 -13.75
CA ILE A 228 17.40 2.90 -14.56
C ILE A 228 18.08 2.91 -15.93
N ASP A 229 17.30 2.68 -16.98
CA ASP A 229 17.83 2.54 -18.34
C ASP A 229 17.49 3.78 -19.19
N LEU A 230 18.49 4.61 -19.49
CA LEU A 230 18.31 5.83 -20.28
C LEU A 230 18.47 5.61 -21.80
N ARG A 231 18.67 4.37 -22.26
CA ARG A 231 18.83 4.07 -23.69
C ARG A 231 17.54 4.29 -24.46
N THR A 232 17.68 4.66 -25.75
CA THR A 232 16.56 4.80 -26.70
C THR A 232 15.62 3.60 -26.69
N THR A 233 16.15 2.38 -26.55
CA THR A 233 15.36 1.14 -26.52
C THR A 233 14.35 1.11 -25.37
N ASN A 234 14.74 1.53 -24.16
CA ASN A 234 13.84 1.56 -23.01
C ASN A 234 12.74 2.61 -23.19
N TRP A 235 13.08 3.79 -23.71
CA TRP A 235 12.09 4.84 -23.97
C TRP A 235 11.11 4.46 -25.07
N GLN A 236 11.54 3.70 -26.08
CA GLN A 236 10.64 3.12 -27.07
C GLN A 236 9.63 2.15 -26.42
N THR A 237 10.06 1.37 -25.43
CA THR A 237 9.16 0.52 -24.63
C THR A 237 8.16 1.37 -23.83
N TRP A 238 8.59 2.46 -23.19
CA TRP A 238 7.71 3.38 -22.48
C TRP A 238 6.69 4.07 -23.38
N ILE A 239 7.08 4.51 -24.59
CA ILE A 239 6.17 5.05 -25.61
C ILE A 239 5.11 4.00 -25.96
N THR A 240 5.54 2.77 -26.22
CA THR A 240 4.64 1.65 -26.55
C THR A 240 3.66 1.39 -25.41
N ARG A 241 4.14 1.33 -24.16
CA ARG A 241 3.30 1.18 -22.95
C ARG A 241 2.24 2.27 -22.83
N CYS A 242 2.61 3.53 -23.06
CA CYS A 242 1.68 4.66 -23.00
C CYS A 242 0.61 4.58 -24.10
N ARG A 243 0.99 4.26 -25.33
CA ARG A 243 0.05 4.07 -26.45
C ARG A 243 -0.93 2.93 -26.16
N THR A 244 -0.43 1.77 -25.76
CA THR A 244 -1.27 0.62 -25.43
C THR A 244 -2.20 0.91 -24.26
N LEU A 245 -1.75 1.65 -23.24
CA LEU A 245 -2.60 2.08 -22.13
C LEU A 245 -3.77 2.96 -22.61
N MET A 246 -3.48 3.97 -23.43
CA MET A 246 -4.49 4.88 -23.99
C MET A 246 -5.50 4.14 -24.89
N GLU A 247 -5.02 3.24 -25.75
CA GLU A 247 -5.85 2.39 -26.60
C GLU A 247 -6.75 1.46 -25.79
N ARG A 248 -6.26 0.94 -24.66
CA ARG A 248 -7.04 0.05 -23.79
C ARG A 248 -8.17 0.79 -23.08
N CYS A 249 -7.92 2.01 -22.59
CA CYS A 249 -8.91 2.78 -21.86
C CYS A 249 -10.02 3.36 -22.76
N SER A 250 -9.75 3.58 -24.04
CA SER A 250 -10.73 4.13 -24.99
C SER A 250 -11.84 3.15 -25.38
N ARG A 251 -11.68 1.85 -25.07
CA ARG A 251 -12.65 0.80 -25.45
C ARG A 251 -13.73 0.53 -24.40
N ASP A 252 -13.58 1.01 -23.16
CA ASP A 252 -14.40 0.57 -22.02
C ASP A 252 -14.97 1.76 -21.23
N THR A 253 -15.86 2.53 -21.89
CA THR A 253 -16.42 3.78 -21.35
C THR A 253 -17.63 3.60 -20.44
N ALA A 254 -18.14 2.37 -20.26
CA ALA A 254 -19.38 2.08 -19.55
C ALA A 254 -19.24 1.08 -18.39
N ASP A 255 -18.01 0.64 -18.06
CA ASP A 255 -17.80 -0.36 -17.01
C ASP A 255 -17.89 0.28 -15.61
N THR A 256 -18.96 -0.07 -14.88
CA THR A 256 -19.20 0.31 -13.47
C THR A 256 -18.75 -0.78 -12.50
N SER A 257 -18.11 -1.85 -12.99
CA SER A 257 -17.57 -2.92 -12.17
C SER A 257 -16.33 -2.44 -11.40
N SER A 258 -15.85 -3.30 -10.50
CA SER A 258 -14.58 -3.13 -9.79
C SER A 258 -13.32 -3.01 -10.67
N ARG A 259 -13.45 -2.87 -12.01
CA ARG A 259 -12.35 -2.64 -12.99
C ARG A 259 -12.20 -1.17 -13.41
N ALA A 260 -12.76 -0.22 -12.65
CA ALA A 260 -12.74 1.23 -12.92
C ALA A 260 -11.33 1.89 -13.07
N GLU A 261 -10.24 1.13 -12.97
CA GLU A 261 -8.85 1.58 -13.12
C GLU A 261 -8.40 1.74 -14.59
N PHE A 262 -9.23 1.37 -15.57
CA PHE A 262 -8.94 1.45 -17.01
C PHE A 262 -9.85 2.43 -17.76
N THR A 263 -10.21 3.55 -17.12
CA THR A 263 -10.99 4.62 -17.75
C THR A 263 -10.12 5.84 -18.02
N ALA A 264 -10.44 6.61 -19.07
CA ALA A 264 -9.72 7.86 -19.34
C ALA A 264 -9.81 8.86 -18.16
N GLU A 265 -10.91 8.84 -17.41
CA GLU A 265 -11.09 9.65 -16.20
C GLU A 265 -10.12 9.25 -15.08
N TYR A 266 -9.98 7.95 -14.79
CA TYR A 266 -9.00 7.47 -13.80
C TYR A 266 -7.57 7.89 -14.15
N TRP A 267 -7.26 7.98 -15.45
CA TRP A 267 -5.97 8.42 -15.97
C TRP A 267 -5.89 9.93 -16.24
N GLU A 268 -6.81 10.74 -15.70
CA GLU A 268 -6.78 12.21 -15.81
C GLU A 268 -6.70 12.69 -17.27
N GLN A 269 -7.43 12.01 -18.16
CA GLN A 269 -7.43 12.22 -19.62
C GLN A 269 -6.05 12.10 -20.28
N PHE A 270 -5.10 11.41 -19.62
CA PHE A 270 -3.71 11.23 -20.03
C PHE A 270 -2.88 12.53 -20.06
N GLU A 271 -3.37 13.59 -19.41
CA GLU A 271 -2.75 14.92 -19.36
C GLU A 271 -1.73 15.06 -18.23
N THR A 272 -1.60 14.06 -17.37
CA THR A 272 -0.61 14.00 -16.29
C THR A 272 0.08 12.64 -16.27
N ILE A 273 1.21 12.55 -15.57
CA ILE A 273 1.87 11.28 -15.25
C ILE A 273 1.77 11.04 -13.74
N ASN A 274 1.17 9.90 -13.36
CA ASN A 274 1.26 9.37 -12.01
C ASN A 274 2.11 8.10 -12.03
N GLU A 275 3.27 8.15 -11.38
CA GLU A 275 4.27 7.08 -11.39
C GLU A 275 3.74 5.79 -10.81
N GLY A 276 2.99 5.89 -9.71
CA GLY A 276 2.38 4.75 -9.05
C GLY A 276 1.35 4.05 -9.93
N LYS A 277 0.48 4.81 -10.62
CA LYS A 277 -0.49 4.26 -11.56
C LYS A 277 0.22 3.56 -12.72
N LEU A 278 1.25 4.18 -13.31
CA LEU A 278 2.02 3.60 -14.43
C LEU A 278 2.78 2.34 -14.02
N ALA A 279 3.48 2.36 -12.90
CA ALA A 279 4.20 1.20 -12.40
C ALA A 279 3.25 0.04 -12.09
N ALA A 280 2.11 0.31 -11.43
CA ALA A 280 1.09 -0.70 -11.17
C ALA A 280 0.49 -1.29 -12.47
N TYR A 281 0.24 -0.45 -13.48
CA TYR A 281 -0.22 -0.89 -14.79
C TYR A 281 0.78 -1.84 -15.45
N ILE A 282 2.07 -1.51 -15.43
CA ILE A 282 3.12 -2.34 -16.04
C ILE A 282 3.23 -3.69 -15.33
N LEU A 283 3.26 -3.72 -13.99
CA LEU A 283 3.28 -4.96 -13.23
C LEU A 283 2.02 -5.82 -13.47
N TYR A 284 0.86 -5.18 -13.62
CA TYR A 284 -0.38 -5.87 -13.97
C TYR A 284 -0.36 -6.44 -15.39
N ALA A 285 0.07 -5.65 -16.38
CA ALA A 285 -0.04 -5.97 -17.80
C ALA A 285 1.08 -6.90 -18.30
N GLU A 286 2.31 -6.73 -17.80
CA GLU A 286 3.49 -7.46 -18.26
C GLU A 286 3.87 -8.61 -17.34
N GLU A 287 3.65 -8.47 -16.03
CA GLU A 287 4.10 -9.45 -15.02
C GLU A 287 2.95 -10.30 -14.45
N GLY A 288 1.75 -10.17 -15.00
CA GLY A 288 0.60 -10.98 -14.60
C GLY A 288 0.10 -10.69 -13.18
N GLY A 289 0.41 -9.53 -12.61
CA GLY A 289 0.03 -9.10 -11.26
C GLY A 289 -1.47 -8.92 -11.02
N GLY A 290 -2.33 -9.36 -11.94
CA GLY A 290 -3.77 -9.38 -11.75
C GLY A 290 -4.18 -10.38 -10.68
N ARG A 291 -5.09 -9.98 -9.78
CA ARG A 291 -5.84 -10.92 -8.96
C ARG A 291 -6.61 -11.87 -9.88
N THR A 292 -6.16 -13.12 -9.98
CA THR A 292 -7.03 -14.22 -10.43
C THR A 292 -8.15 -14.33 -9.39
N LYS A 293 -9.35 -13.87 -9.73
CA LYS A 293 -10.53 -14.21 -8.94
C LYS A 293 -10.65 -15.74 -8.98
N ARG A 294 -10.36 -16.40 -7.84
CA ARG A 294 -10.87 -17.74 -7.56
C ARG A 294 -12.31 -17.63 -7.11
#